data_AF-A0A1B6H5S5-F1
#
_entry.id   AF-A0A1B6H5S5-F1
#
_cell.length_a   1.000
_cell.length_b   1.000
_cell.length_c   1.000
_cell.angle_alpha   90.00
_cell.angle_beta   90.00
_cell.angle_gamma   90.00
#
_symmetry.space_group_name_H-M   'P 1'
#
loop_
_entity.id
_entity.type
_entity.pdbx_description
1 polymer ?
#
loop_
_entity_poly.entity_id
_entity_poly.type
_entity_poly.pdbx_seq_one_letter_code
_entity_poly.pdbx_strand_id
1 'polypeptide(L)'
;EARTVSRSLIVDSQGDETEGDISSKYESKPIIFAKLGGRQEIKLQMKREEIQGPKVQGPKVDIELNLGSLSVFLSPRQLHLLLELCHGIAAPDTQDTSNVARCLQKPMGPKDFERVEQQLLNELHPVTTRGLHTVQGWSSAPLDDSDEEFFPMAGNSHNLSDSMFSDATSLNASFSSSCSSFSKTSTSVTSYNPKSSSVHMKKRRKSTRTRVDGDMGAEESRLHVKLSSLAVVLLHEDILILSPETGQITESSLQQMSRTADQFFSKLGLFAASGYGKKDFEYARKIFVDACHLNHIRLLGAPVIMEIEERYSQTSTVVGAVLTAASVELLECLVEKVASSLQPLVEYVELLTFEEANPSREGASQWVSSQPDLRLQVKHTTKVRANMNARPRPPCTEISVLLQKCTTEVDLSIVDRIYPVLNPRPLCTPATTQPGDIDLSGICQAMDLNGQAERTTDIKISSPELIIKLRFPIPDMRPVYDMDRPPWWKRNVRKDVMFIHLSDAVFGTCLNSTAASSN
;
A
#
# COMPACT_ATOMS: atom_id res chain seq x y z
N GLU A 1 -15.25 13.76 -26.11
CA GLU A 1 -14.33 13.50 -24.98
C GLU A 1 -15.06 13.77 -23.67
N ALA A 2 -15.73 12.75 -23.13
CA ALA A 2 -16.45 12.83 -21.87
C ALA A 2 -15.62 12.12 -20.80
N ARG A 3 -15.08 12.88 -19.85
CA ARG A 3 -14.49 12.32 -18.63
C ARG A 3 -15.64 11.97 -17.68
N THR A 4 -15.65 10.71 -17.26
CA THR A 4 -16.56 10.15 -16.26
C THR A 4 -16.31 10.84 -14.91
N VAL A 5 -17.14 11.83 -14.59
CA VAL A 5 -17.32 12.29 -13.21
C VAL A 5 -18.61 11.64 -12.73
N SER A 6 -18.54 10.91 -11.61
CA SER A 6 -19.70 10.31 -10.97
C SER A 6 -20.75 11.38 -10.69
N ARG A 7 -21.83 11.38 -11.48
CA ARG A 7 -22.97 12.30 -11.38
C ARG A 7 -23.94 11.85 -10.29
N SER A 8 -23.43 11.50 -9.12
CA SER A 8 -24.24 11.33 -7.92
C SER A 8 -24.15 12.64 -7.14
N LEU A 9 -25.28 13.32 -6.96
CA LEU A 9 -25.50 14.60 -6.25
C LEU A 9 -25.68 15.88 -7.10
N ILE A 10 -26.21 15.77 -8.34
CA ILE A 10 -26.83 16.92 -9.00
C ILE A 10 -28.22 16.50 -9.48
N VAL A 11 -29.24 16.74 -8.66
CA VAL A 11 -30.63 16.77 -9.11
C VAL A 11 -30.86 18.16 -9.68
N ASP A 12 -31.00 18.25 -11.01
CA ASP A 12 -31.45 19.47 -11.67
C ASP A 12 -32.91 19.72 -11.27
N SER A 13 -33.14 20.80 -10.53
CA SER A 13 -34.47 21.23 -10.12
C SER A 13 -35.19 21.95 -11.28
N GLN A 14 -36.13 21.25 -11.92
CA GLN A 14 -37.33 21.90 -12.46
C GLN A 14 -38.43 21.83 -11.40
N GLY A 15 -39.07 22.98 -11.20
CA GLY A 15 -39.74 23.35 -9.95
C GLY A 15 -40.96 22.54 -9.55
N ASP A 16 -41.24 22.58 -8.26
CA ASP A 16 -42.45 23.24 -7.76
C ASP A 16 -42.22 23.62 -6.28
N GLU A 17 -42.81 24.73 -5.85
CA GLU A 17 -42.71 25.25 -4.49
C GLU A 17 -43.42 24.32 -3.51
N THR A 18 -42.76 23.85 -2.45
CA THR A 18 -43.30 23.78 -1.06
C THR A 18 -42.34 23.07 -0.09
N GLU A 19 -42.23 23.66 1.10
CA GLU A 19 -41.67 23.14 2.36
C GLU A 19 -40.13 23.00 2.48
N GLY A 20 -39.62 23.64 3.53
CA GLY A 20 -38.21 23.88 3.76
C GLY A 20 -37.45 22.64 4.22
N ASP A 21 -36.74 22.02 3.29
CA ASP A 21 -35.65 21.11 3.60
C ASP A 21 -34.37 21.89 3.91
N ILE A 22 -33.85 21.71 5.12
CA ILE A 22 -32.52 22.16 5.56
C ILE A 22 -31.49 21.28 4.85
N SER A 23 -31.34 21.47 3.54
CA SER A 23 -30.17 20.99 2.80
C SER A 23 -29.02 21.91 3.18
N SER A 24 -28.35 21.56 4.27
CA SER A 24 -27.03 22.11 4.57
C SER A 24 -26.13 21.77 3.39
N LYS A 25 -25.92 22.76 2.51
CA LYS A 25 -24.84 22.73 1.53
C LYS A 25 -23.55 22.51 2.33
N TYR A 26 -23.04 21.28 2.37
CA TYR A 26 -21.71 21.00 2.88
C TYR A 26 -20.71 21.72 1.97
N GLU A 27 -20.35 22.94 2.34
CA GLU A 27 -19.26 23.65 1.70
C GLU A 27 -17.96 22.95 2.09
N SER A 28 -17.54 21.99 1.27
CA SER A 28 -16.29 21.27 1.48
C SER A 28 -15.12 22.24 1.36
N LYS A 29 -14.38 22.44 2.45
CA LYS A 29 -13.13 23.21 2.49
C LYS A 29 -11.94 22.24 2.57
N PRO A 30 -11.43 21.73 1.43
CA PRO A 30 -10.35 20.75 1.45
C PRO A 30 -9.04 21.37 1.94
N ILE A 31 -8.30 20.61 2.76
CA ILE A 31 -6.95 20.99 3.20
C ILE A 31 -5.94 20.21 2.37
N ILE A 32 -5.03 20.91 1.70
CA ILE A 32 -3.90 20.27 1.02
C ILE A 32 -2.97 19.64 2.06
N PHE A 33 -2.65 18.35 1.88
CA PHE A 33 -1.72 17.63 2.77
C PHE A 33 -0.52 17.05 2.01
N ALA A 34 -0.59 16.98 0.67
CA ALA A 34 0.50 16.48 -0.16
C ALA A 34 0.52 17.20 -1.52
N LYS A 35 1.73 17.37 -2.07
CA LYS A 35 1.97 17.94 -3.39
C LYS A 35 3.04 17.14 -4.11
N LEU A 36 2.72 16.75 -5.33
CA LEU A 36 3.65 16.07 -6.23
C LEU A 36 4.14 17.07 -7.29
N GLY A 37 5.44 17.32 -7.30
CA GLY A 37 6.12 18.24 -8.22
C GLY A 37 6.98 17.51 -9.25
N GLY A 38 7.38 18.21 -10.31
CA GLY A 38 8.22 17.64 -11.37
C GLY A 38 7.45 16.84 -12.42
N ARG A 39 8.20 16.05 -13.20
CA ARG A 39 7.65 15.20 -14.28
C ARG A 39 6.98 13.97 -13.68
N GLN A 40 5.76 13.68 -14.12
CA GLN A 40 5.04 12.45 -13.76
C GLN A 40 4.85 11.62 -15.01
N GLU A 41 5.33 10.39 -15.02
CA GLU A 41 5.17 9.45 -16.11
C GLU A 41 4.56 8.16 -15.60
N ILE A 42 3.53 7.70 -16.29
CA ILE A 42 2.81 6.48 -15.97
C ILE A 42 2.87 5.60 -17.22
N LYS A 43 3.42 4.41 -17.07
CA LYS A 43 3.46 3.41 -18.12
C LYS A 43 2.72 2.18 -17.65
N LEU A 44 1.67 1.81 -18.37
CA LEU A 44 0.86 0.62 -18.13
C LEU A 44 1.09 -0.37 -19.26
N GLN A 45 1.56 -1.57 -18.91
CA GLN A 45 1.64 -2.70 -19.82
C GLN A 45 0.65 -3.76 -19.34
N MET A 46 -0.35 -4.06 -20.16
CA MET A 46 -1.34 -5.09 -19.88
C MET A 46 -1.22 -6.18 -20.93
N LYS A 47 -1.04 -7.41 -20.47
CA LYS A 47 -0.95 -8.58 -21.32
C LYS A 47 -2.34 -9.17 -21.50
N ARG A 48 -2.78 -9.30 -22.75
CA ARG A 48 -3.99 -10.07 -23.10
C ARG A 48 -3.61 -11.53 -23.25
N GLU A 49 -4.30 -12.41 -22.54
CA GLU A 49 -4.24 -13.85 -22.81
C GLU A 49 -5.06 -14.12 -24.08
N GLU A 50 -4.39 -14.49 -25.17
CA GLU A 50 -5.06 -14.98 -26.38
C GLU A 50 -5.12 -16.51 -26.32
N ILE A 51 -6.32 -17.06 -26.53
CA ILE A 51 -6.67 -18.47 -26.30
C ILE A 51 -5.87 -19.44 -27.19
N GLN A 52 -5.22 -18.95 -28.27
CA GLN A 52 -4.48 -19.76 -29.25
C GLN A 52 -3.03 -19.29 -29.49
N GLY A 53 -2.44 -18.48 -28.60
CA GLY A 53 -1.05 -18.03 -28.69
C GLY A 53 -0.06 -18.80 -27.79
N PRO A 54 1.25 -18.81 -28.09
CA PRO A 54 2.25 -19.30 -27.15
C PRO A 54 2.19 -18.47 -25.85
N LYS A 55 2.19 -19.14 -24.69
CA LYS A 55 2.20 -18.48 -23.37
C LYS A 55 3.41 -17.55 -23.27
N VAL A 56 3.20 -16.25 -23.53
CA VAL A 56 4.22 -15.21 -23.32
C VAL A 56 4.58 -15.22 -21.83
N GLN A 57 5.86 -15.15 -21.47
CA GLN A 57 6.30 -15.09 -20.07
C GLN A 57 6.27 -13.64 -19.56
N GLY A 58 5.92 -13.44 -18.29
CA GLY A 58 5.86 -12.11 -17.64
C GLY A 58 4.49 -11.78 -17.01
N PRO A 59 4.43 -10.70 -16.21
CA PRO A 59 3.25 -10.28 -15.45
C PRO A 59 2.05 -9.99 -16.35
N LYS A 60 0.83 -10.19 -15.83
CA LYS A 60 -0.41 -9.83 -16.55
C LYS A 60 -0.60 -8.32 -16.59
N VAL A 61 -0.27 -7.64 -15.50
CA VAL A 61 -0.33 -6.17 -15.37
C VAL A 61 1.00 -5.68 -14.84
N ASP A 62 1.61 -4.74 -15.55
CA ASP A 62 2.86 -4.11 -15.17
C ASP A 62 2.71 -2.59 -15.23
N ILE A 63 2.87 -1.95 -14.07
CA ILE A 63 2.70 -0.51 -13.89
C ILE A 63 4.04 0.08 -13.48
N GLU A 64 4.57 0.99 -14.29
CA GLU A 64 5.78 1.76 -13.98
C GLU A 64 5.40 3.23 -13.78
N LEU A 65 5.67 3.76 -12.59
CA LEU A 65 5.43 5.14 -12.20
C LEU A 65 6.78 5.83 -12.01
N ASN A 66 7.13 6.79 -12.88
CA ASN A 66 8.28 7.67 -12.69
C ASN A 66 7.78 9.04 -12.26
N LEU A 67 7.86 9.27 -10.96
CA LEU A 67 7.35 10.47 -10.30
C LEU A 67 8.50 11.40 -9.92
N GLY A 68 8.22 12.69 -9.92
CA GLY A 68 9.17 13.71 -9.46
C GLY A 68 9.30 13.72 -7.94
N SER A 69 9.06 14.88 -7.33
CA SER A 69 9.27 15.10 -5.90
C SER A 69 7.93 15.12 -5.16
N LEU A 70 7.80 14.31 -4.11
CA LEU A 70 6.62 14.26 -3.26
C LEU A 70 6.91 15.01 -1.95
N SER A 71 6.09 16.02 -1.65
CA SER A 71 6.12 16.74 -0.38
C SER A 71 4.81 16.52 0.37
N VAL A 72 4.90 16.10 1.63
CA VAL A 72 3.76 15.77 2.50
C VAL A 72 3.86 16.61 3.77
N PHE A 73 2.74 17.19 4.20
CA PHE A 73 2.60 18.00 5.40
C PHE A 73 1.35 17.56 6.17
N LEU A 74 1.53 17.05 7.38
CA LEU A 74 0.47 16.40 8.15
C LEU A 74 0.42 16.91 9.58
N SER A 75 -0.80 17.11 10.09
CA SER A 75 -1.05 17.07 11.53
C SER A 75 -1.14 15.62 12.04
N PRO A 76 -0.91 15.36 13.34
CA PRO A 76 -1.09 14.04 13.93
C PRO A 76 -2.45 13.41 13.61
N ARG A 77 -3.53 14.19 13.64
CA ARG A 77 -4.88 13.72 13.31
C ARG A 77 -5.03 13.32 11.85
N GLN A 78 -4.45 14.09 10.93
CA GLN A 78 -4.47 13.75 9.51
C GLN A 78 -3.69 12.47 9.21
N LEU A 79 -2.57 12.25 9.91
CA LEU A 79 -1.85 10.98 9.82
C LEU A 79 -2.74 9.80 10.21
N HIS A 80 -3.42 9.90 11.36
CA HIS A 80 -4.32 8.85 11.83
C HIS A 80 -5.51 8.62 10.89
N LEU A 81 -6.08 9.68 10.30
CA LEU A 81 -7.12 9.59 9.26
C LEU A 81 -6.63 8.82 8.02
N LEU A 82 -5.41 9.11 7.56
CA LEU A 82 -4.84 8.42 6.41
C LEU A 82 -4.55 6.96 6.72
N LEU A 83 -4.09 6.64 7.93
CA LEU A 83 -3.90 5.25 8.37
C LEU A 83 -5.23 4.48 8.38
N GLU A 84 -6.30 5.07 8.92
CA GLU A 84 -7.63 4.46 8.93
C GLU A 84 -8.18 4.29 7.51
N LEU A 85 -8.00 5.28 6.64
CA LEU A 85 -8.39 5.20 5.23
C LEU A 85 -7.62 4.09 4.49
N CYS A 86 -6.30 4.01 4.68
CA CYS A 86 -5.48 2.96 4.09
C CYS A 86 -5.92 1.57 4.60
N HIS A 87 -6.27 1.45 5.88
CA HIS A 87 -6.79 0.22 6.45
C HIS A 87 -8.14 -0.17 5.82
N GLY A 88 -9.07 0.78 5.70
CA GLY A 88 -10.36 0.56 5.04
C GLY A 88 -10.23 0.13 3.58
N ILE A 89 -9.24 0.67 2.85
CA ILE A 89 -8.93 0.28 1.46
C ILE A 89 -8.29 -1.11 1.40
N ALA A 90 -7.45 -1.47 2.36
CA ALA A 90 -6.75 -2.75 2.39
C ALA A 90 -7.66 -3.93 2.79
N ALA A 91 -8.69 -3.68 3.62
CA ALA A 91 -9.63 -4.68 4.10
C ALA A 91 -11.09 -4.19 4.01
N PRO A 92 -11.62 -3.98 2.80
CA PRO A 92 -12.97 -3.42 2.62
C PRO A 92 -14.06 -4.33 3.17
N ASP A 93 -13.85 -5.66 3.13
CA ASP A 93 -14.83 -6.67 3.57
C ASP A 93 -15.11 -6.65 5.09
N THR A 94 -14.22 -6.03 5.88
CA THR A 94 -14.34 -5.95 7.34
C THR A 94 -15.04 -4.68 7.83
N GLN A 95 -15.31 -3.74 6.94
CA GLN A 95 -15.90 -2.44 7.30
C GLN A 95 -17.44 -2.51 7.29
N ASP A 96 -18.08 -1.72 8.17
CA ASP A 96 -19.53 -1.63 8.20
C ASP A 96 -20.05 -0.96 6.91
N THR A 97 -20.92 -1.68 6.18
CA THR A 97 -21.53 -1.22 4.93
C THR A 97 -22.95 -0.69 5.13
N SER A 98 -23.41 -0.58 6.38
CA SER A 98 -24.78 -0.14 6.73
C SER A 98 -25.10 1.29 6.28
N ASN A 99 -24.08 2.16 6.21
CA ASN A 99 -24.17 3.58 5.84
C ASN A 99 -23.91 3.86 4.36
N VAL A 100 -23.44 2.87 3.60
CA VAL A 100 -23.26 3.01 2.14
C VAL A 100 -24.61 2.73 1.50
N ALA A 101 -25.14 3.71 0.76
CA ALA A 101 -26.33 3.50 -0.07
C ALA A 101 -26.06 2.30 -0.98
N ARG A 102 -26.65 1.14 -0.67
CA ARG A 102 -26.51 -0.05 -1.51
C ARG A 102 -27.03 0.36 -2.87
N CYS A 103 -26.15 0.30 -3.88
CA CYS A 103 -26.60 0.45 -5.24
C CYS A 103 -27.64 -0.65 -5.46
N LEU A 104 -28.92 -0.29 -5.53
CA LEU A 104 -30.04 -1.22 -5.76
C LEU A 104 -29.98 -1.85 -7.16
N GLN A 105 -28.94 -1.54 -7.93
CA GLN A 105 -28.67 -2.18 -9.20
C GLN A 105 -28.18 -3.61 -8.95
N LYS A 106 -29.04 -4.55 -9.31
CA LYS A 106 -28.70 -5.97 -9.35
C LYS A 106 -27.44 -6.14 -10.21
N PRO A 107 -26.40 -6.84 -9.73
CA PRO A 107 -25.23 -7.14 -10.55
C PRO A 107 -25.69 -7.89 -11.83
N MET A 108 -25.13 -7.49 -12.97
CA MET A 108 -25.49 -8.04 -14.28
C MET A 108 -25.28 -9.56 -14.28
N GLY A 109 -26.37 -10.32 -14.46
CA GLY A 109 -26.28 -11.77 -14.54
C GLY A 109 -25.72 -12.23 -15.89
N PRO A 110 -25.27 -13.49 -16.01
CA PRO A 110 -24.75 -14.03 -17.27
C PRO A 110 -25.77 -13.94 -18.42
N LYS A 111 -27.06 -14.12 -18.13
CA LYS A 111 -28.15 -13.95 -19.11
C LYS A 111 -28.35 -12.50 -19.54
N ASP A 112 -28.12 -11.55 -18.63
CA ASP A 112 -28.24 -10.13 -18.92
C ASP A 112 -27.04 -9.69 -19.78
N PHE A 113 -25.85 -10.25 -19.51
CA PHE A 113 -24.66 -10.08 -20.34
C PHE A 113 -24.86 -10.62 -21.76
N GLU A 114 -25.34 -11.86 -21.91
CA GLU A 114 -25.63 -12.45 -23.24
C GLU A 114 -26.64 -11.61 -24.02
N ARG A 115 -27.67 -11.06 -23.35
CA ARG A 115 -28.66 -10.18 -24.01
C ARG A 115 -28.02 -8.88 -24.48
N VAL A 116 -27.18 -8.25 -23.64
CA VAL A 116 -26.46 -7.02 -24.00
C VAL A 116 -25.48 -7.27 -25.14
N GLU A 117 -24.76 -8.40 -25.11
CA GLU A 117 -23.86 -8.81 -26.18
C GLU A 117 -24.61 -9.04 -27.50
N GLN A 118 -25.75 -9.75 -27.47
CA GLN A 118 -26.59 -9.95 -28.66
C GLN A 118 -27.17 -8.64 -29.20
N GLN A 119 -27.58 -7.71 -28.34
CA GLN A 119 -28.05 -6.39 -28.77
C GLN A 119 -26.93 -5.57 -29.41
N LEU A 120 -25.75 -5.55 -28.82
CA LEU A 120 -24.57 -4.88 -29.38
C LEU A 120 -24.14 -5.48 -30.72
N LEU A 121 -24.16 -6.81 -30.84
CA LEU A 121 -23.86 -7.50 -32.09
C LEU A 121 -24.87 -7.17 -33.20
N ASN A 122 -26.15 -7.01 -32.86
CA ASN A 122 -27.19 -6.62 -33.81
C ASN A 122 -27.12 -5.15 -34.22
N GLU A 123 -26.67 -4.25 -33.34
CA GLU A 123 -26.45 -2.83 -33.68
C GLU A 123 -25.18 -2.63 -34.52
N LEU A 124 -24.12 -3.40 -34.28
CA LEU A 124 -22.88 -3.37 -35.06
C LEU A 124 -23.01 -4.09 -36.41
N HIS A 125 -23.84 -5.12 -36.48
CA HIS A 125 -24.17 -5.83 -37.71
C HIS A 125 -25.69 -5.82 -37.92
N PRO A 126 -26.27 -4.71 -38.42
CA PRO A 126 -27.67 -4.71 -38.81
C PRO A 126 -27.86 -5.80 -39.87
N VAL A 127 -28.56 -6.87 -39.49
CA VAL A 127 -28.92 -7.95 -40.41
C VAL A 127 -29.61 -7.30 -41.59
N THR A 128 -28.93 -7.27 -42.72
CA THR A 128 -29.50 -6.83 -43.99
C THR A 128 -30.45 -7.93 -44.43
N THR A 129 -31.64 -7.98 -43.83
CA THR A 129 -32.70 -8.86 -44.29
C THR A 129 -33.12 -8.40 -45.67
N ARG A 130 -32.78 -9.21 -46.68
CA ARG A 130 -33.32 -9.12 -48.03
C ARG A 130 -34.85 -9.04 -47.96
N GLY A 131 -35.40 -7.91 -48.36
CA GLY A 131 -36.84 -7.68 -48.40
C GLY A 131 -37.21 -6.34 -49.04
N LEU A 132 -37.11 -6.30 -50.37
CA LEU A 132 -37.87 -5.42 -51.28
C LEU A 132 -37.57 -3.89 -51.28
N HIS A 133 -36.82 -3.48 -52.31
CA HIS A 133 -36.95 -2.25 -53.12
C HIS A 133 -37.04 -0.84 -52.48
N THR A 134 -36.26 0.06 -53.10
CA THR A 134 -36.25 1.55 -53.01
C THR A 134 -35.58 2.08 -51.73
N VAL A 135 -34.49 2.86 -51.76
CA VAL A 135 -34.07 3.95 -52.66
C VAL A 135 -32.53 4.00 -52.72
N GLN A 136 -32.00 4.31 -53.90
CA GLN A 136 -30.58 4.55 -54.17
C GLN A 136 -30.02 5.81 -53.48
N GLY A 137 -28.72 5.76 -53.17
CA GLY A 137 -27.80 6.89 -53.31
C GLY A 137 -26.96 7.19 -52.05
N TRP A 138 -25.65 7.42 -52.09
CA TRP A 138 -24.69 7.61 -53.17
C TRP A 138 -23.34 7.00 -52.76
N SER A 139 -22.61 6.44 -53.73
CA SER A 139 -21.23 5.95 -53.65
C SER A 139 -21.01 4.46 -53.28
N SER A 140 -21.44 3.56 -54.17
CA SER A 140 -20.72 2.31 -54.42
C SER A 140 -19.75 2.53 -55.60
N ALA A 141 -18.48 2.16 -55.41
CA ALA A 141 -17.60 1.74 -56.50
C ALA A 141 -17.46 0.22 -56.37
N PRO A 142 -17.69 -0.58 -57.44
CA PRO A 142 -17.42 -2.01 -57.45
C PRO A 142 -15.95 -2.27 -57.81
N LEU A 143 -15.56 -3.55 -57.87
CA LEU A 143 -14.24 -4.18 -58.15
C LEU A 143 -13.61 -4.71 -56.84
N ASP A 144 -13.31 -5.99 -56.67
CA ASP A 144 -12.99 -7.05 -57.63
C ASP A 144 -13.23 -8.43 -56.99
N ASP A 145 -13.51 -9.41 -57.86
CA ASP A 145 -13.71 -10.83 -57.60
C ASP A 145 -12.48 -11.50 -56.99
N SER A 146 -12.67 -12.34 -55.98
CA SER A 146 -11.88 -13.57 -55.84
C SER A 146 -12.61 -14.55 -54.92
N ASP A 147 -13.34 -15.45 -55.56
CA ASP A 147 -13.85 -16.69 -55.00
C ASP A 147 -12.75 -17.51 -54.32
N GLU A 148 -13.03 -18.08 -53.15
CA GLU A 148 -12.55 -19.40 -52.73
C GLU A 148 -13.65 -20.00 -51.85
N GLU A 149 -14.56 -20.67 -52.55
CA GLU A 149 -15.68 -21.47 -52.07
C GLU A 149 -15.16 -22.77 -51.44
N PHE A 150 -15.52 -23.06 -50.18
CA PHE A 150 -15.35 -24.40 -49.61
C PHE A 150 -16.52 -24.78 -48.69
N PHE A 151 -17.42 -25.63 -49.20
CA PHE A 151 -18.46 -26.29 -48.42
C PHE A 151 -18.15 -27.80 -48.31
N PRO A 152 -18.09 -28.39 -47.11
CA PRO A 152 -18.06 -29.85 -46.97
C PRO A 152 -19.46 -30.45 -47.18
N MET A 153 -19.49 -31.44 -48.08
CA MET A 153 -20.61 -32.23 -48.55
C MET A 153 -21.39 -32.97 -47.45
N ALA A 154 -22.71 -32.91 -47.56
CA ALA A 154 -23.65 -33.85 -46.96
C ALA A 154 -23.52 -35.24 -47.62
N GLY A 155 -23.48 -36.29 -46.80
CA GLY A 155 -23.58 -37.68 -47.22
C GLY A 155 -24.91 -38.27 -46.76
N ASN A 156 -25.80 -38.55 -47.71
CA ASN A 156 -27.09 -39.24 -47.54
C ASN A 156 -26.92 -40.74 -47.24
N SER A 157 -27.67 -41.28 -46.28
CA SER A 157 -28.39 -42.56 -46.45
C SER A 157 -29.47 -42.75 -45.38
N HIS A 158 -30.70 -42.97 -45.85
CA HIS A 158 -31.94 -43.26 -45.11
C HIS A 158 -31.93 -44.61 -44.37
N ASN A 159 -32.61 -44.70 -43.23
CA ASN A 159 -33.70 -45.68 -42.95
C ASN A 159 -34.41 -45.37 -41.60
N LEU A 160 -35.70 -45.72 -41.55
CA LEU A 160 -36.76 -45.23 -40.64
C LEU A 160 -36.93 -46.03 -39.32
N SER A 161 -37.58 -45.35 -38.36
CA SER A 161 -38.36 -45.84 -37.18
C SER A 161 -37.58 -46.53 -36.04
N ASP A 162 -37.82 -46.33 -34.74
CA ASP A 162 -39.07 -46.04 -34.01
C ASP A 162 -38.82 -45.51 -32.56
N SER A 163 -39.85 -44.84 -32.00
CA SER A 163 -40.26 -44.57 -30.59
C SER A 163 -39.24 -44.23 -29.47
N MET A 164 -39.30 -43.07 -28.78
CA MET A 164 -40.29 -42.51 -27.81
C MET A 164 -40.26 -43.13 -26.38
N PHE A 165 -39.99 -42.24 -25.41
CA PHE A 165 -40.09 -42.32 -23.94
C PHE A 165 -39.04 -43.13 -23.14
N SER A 166 -38.21 -42.45 -22.35
CA SER A 166 -38.52 -42.11 -20.94
C SER A 166 -37.30 -41.51 -20.20
N ASP A 167 -37.63 -40.58 -19.31
CA ASP A 167 -36.78 -39.92 -18.32
C ASP A 167 -36.01 -40.88 -17.40
N ALA A 168 -34.82 -40.48 -16.96
CA ALA A 168 -34.51 -40.22 -15.54
C ALA A 168 -33.00 -40.30 -15.23
N THR A 169 -32.48 -39.17 -14.75
CA THR A 169 -31.55 -39.03 -13.62
C THR A 169 -30.20 -39.77 -13.57
N SER A 170 -29.16 -38.92 -13.55
CA SER A 170 -28.12 -38.85 -12.51
C SER A 170 -26.85 -39.72 -12.60
N LEU A 171 -25.76 -38.97 -12.53
CA LEU A 171 -24.53 -39.16 -11.75
C LEU A 171 -23.51 -40.25 -12.15
N ASN A 172 -22.28 -39.73 -12.23
CA ASN A 172 -20.99 -40.33 -11.91
C ASN A 172 -20.34 -41.25 -12.96
N ALA A 173 -19.28 -40.73 -13.57
CA ALA A 173 -18.19 -41.57 -14.07
C ALA A 173 -16.86 -40.86 -13.85
N SER A 174 -16.14 -41.31 -12.83
CA SER A 174 -14.70 -41.14 -12.69
C SER A 174 -14.01 -41.91 -13.81
N PHE A 175 -13.06 -41.30 -14.53
CA PHE A 175 -12.12 -42.04 -15.34
C PHE A 175 -10.68 -41.73 -14.91
N SER A 176 -10.04 -42.79 -14.46
CA SER A 176 -8.59 -42.93 -14.29
C SER A 176 -7.93 -42.95 -15.66
N SER A 177 -6.91 -42.11 -15.87
CA SER A 177 -5.91 -42.35 -16.92
C SER A 177 -4.51 -42.32 -16.33
N SER A 178 -3.92 -43.51 -16.31
CA SER A 178 -2.50 -43.74 -16.14
C SER A 178 -1.73 -43.44 -17.44
N CYS A 179 -0.42 -43.31 -17.26
CA CYS A 179 0.69 -43.45 -18.20
C CYS A 179 0.82 -42.48 -19.39
N SER A 180 1.92 -41.73 -19.39
CA SER A 180 2.87 -41.87 -20.49
C SER A 180 4.30 -41.70 -19.99
N SER A 181 5.09 -42.70 -20.35
CA SER A 181 6.53 -42.81 -20.15
C SER A 181 7.25 -41.83 -21.06
N PHE A 182 8.29 -41.16 -20.54
CA PHE A 182 9.37 -40.73 -21.41
C PHE A 182 10.71 -40.99 -20.73
N SER A 183 11.42 -41.94 -21.31
CA SER A 183 12.81 -42.30 -21.07
C SER A 183 13.72 -41.11 -21.30
N LYS A 184 14.62 -40.81 -20.35
CA LYS A 184 15.95 -40.30 -20.69
C LYS A 184 17.02 -40.98 -19.87
N THR A 185 17.99 -41.43 -20.65
CA THR A 185 19.19 -42.20 -20.38
C THR A 185 20.24 -41.42 -19.61
N SER A 186 20.91 -42.15 -18.71
CA SER A 186 22.35 -42.16 -18.44
C SER A 186 23.13 -40.85 -18.33
N THR A 187 23.67 -40.60 -17.12
CA THR A 187 25.13 -40.49 -16.94
C THR A 187 25.51 -40.78 -15.49
N SER A 188 26.36 -41.77 -15.33
CA SER A 188 26.96 -42.24 -14.09
C SER A 188 28.02 -41.25 -13.57
N VAL A 189 28.08 -41.05 -12.26
CA VAL A 189 29.36 -40.87 -11.56
C VAL A 189 29.37 -41.77 -10.34
N THR A 190 30.40 -42.60 -10.32
CA THR A 190 30.74 -43.60 -9.32
C THR A 190 31.37 -42.94 -8.09
N SER A 191 31.08 -43.45 -6.90
CA SER A 191 32.12 -43.65 -5.90
C SER A 191 31.75 -44.81 -4.96
N TYR A 192 32.66 -45.78 -4.94
CA TYR A 192 32.65 -46.97 -4.10
C TYR A 192 33.12 -46.59 -2.68
N ASN A 193 32.50 -47.17 -1.64
CA ASN A 193 33.26 -47.96 -0.66
C ASN A 193 32.37 -48.90 0.19
N PRO A 194 32.89 -50.06 0.65
CA PRO A 194 32.06 -51.17 1.11
C PRO A 194 32.20 -51.51 2.62
N LYS A 195 31.29 -52.41 3.06
CA LYS A 195 31.34 -53.33 4.23
C LYS A 195 30.97 -52.79 5.64
N SER A 196 29.83 -53.25 6.18
CA SER A 196 29.79 -54.18 7.34
C SER A 196 28.38 -54.76 7.63
N SER A 197 28.31 -56.09 7.72
CA SER A 197 27.51 -56.96 8.61
C SER A 197 26.05 -56.64 9.01
N SER A 198 25.16 -57.51 8.54
CA SER A 198 24.12 -58.28 9.27
C SER A 198 23.14 -57.62 10.25
N VAL A 199 21.85 -57.77 9.90
CA VAL A 199 20.73 -58.24 10.77
C VAL A 199 20.21 -57.25 11.83
N HIS A 200 19.13 -56.53 11.51
CA HIS A 200 17.78 -56.82 12.04
C HIS A 200 16.72 -55.84 11.53
N MET A 201 15.62 -56.41 11.02
CA MET A 201 14.39 -55.75 10.62
C MET A 201 13.73 -55.01 11.79
N LYS A 202 13.60 -53.68 11.72
CA LYS A 202 12.46 -52.94 12.28
C LYS A 202 12.06 -51.81 11.32
N LYS A 203 10.94 -52.01 10.63
CA LYS A 203 10.25 -51.01 9.79
C LYS A 203 9.92 -49.76 10.63
N ARG A 204 10.76 -48.72 10.59
CA ARG A 204 10.32 -47.35 10.87
C ARG A 204 10.01 -46.70 9.54
N ARG A 205 8.71 -46.44 9.29
CA ARG A 205 8.22 -45.57 8.22
C ARG A 205 8.88 -44.19 8.39
N LYS A 206 10.01 -43.95 7.72
CA LYS A 206 10.52 -42.61 7.47
C LYS A 206 9.59 -42.01 6.43
N SER A 207 8.66 -41.18 6.89
CA SER A 207 7.94 -40.23 6.05
C SER A 207 9.00 -39.26 5.50
N THR A 208 9.51 -39.57 4.32
CA THR A 208 10.29 -38.64 3.52
C THR A 208 9.31 -37.57 3.09
N ARG A 209 9.20 -36.48 3.87
CA ARG A 209 8.63 -35.21 3.39
C ARG A 209 9.46 -34.83 2.16
N THR A 210 8.96 -35.18 0.99
CA THR A 210 9.26 -34.44 -0.22
C THR A 210 8.89 -33.00 0.09
N ARG A 211 9.92 -32.14 0.21
CA ARG A 211 9.73 -30.71 0.06
C ARG A 211 9.15 -30.53 -1.35
N VAL A 212 7.84 -30.35 -1.42
CA VAL A 212 7.18 -29.73 -2.56
C VAL A 212 7.59 -28.26 -2.48
N ASP A 213 8.79 -27.98 -2.96
CA ASP A 213 9.25 -26.63 -3.26
C ASP A 213 9.17 -26.55 -4.79
N GLY A 214 8.01 -26.15 -5.30
CA GLY A 214 7.71 -26.32 -6.72
C GLY A 214 6.36 -25.81 -7.17
N ASP A 215 5.78 -24.83 -6.45
CA ASP A 215 4.64 -24.08 -6.98
C ASP A 215 5.08 -22.63 -7.11
N MET A 216 5.99 -22.38 -8.06
CA MET A 216 6.36 -21.04 -8.46
C MET A 216 5.14 -20.46 -9.20
N GLY A 217 4.27 -19.80 -8.44
CA GLY A 217 3.06 -19.16 -8.96
C GLY A 217 3.36 -18.20 -10.10
N ALA A 218 2.41 -18.06 -11.02
CA ALA A 218 2.53 -17.10 -12.11
C ALA A 218 2.55 -15.67 -11.52
N GLU A 219 3.51 -14.86 -11.96
CA GLU A 219 3.53 -13.43 -11.65
C GLU A 219 2.32 -12.77 -12.29
N GLU A 220 1.48 -12.12 -11.48
CA GLU A 220 0.20 -11.57 -11.95
C GLU A 220 0.27 -10.05 -12.07
N SER A 221 0.77 -9.37 -11.04
CA SER A 221 0.91 -7.92 -11.03
C SER A 221 2.30 -7.49 -10.58
N ARG A 222 2.82 -6.45 -11.24
CA ARG A 222 4.07 -5.77 -10.90
C ARG A 222 3.83 -4.27 -10.89
N LEU A 223 4.26 -3.61 -9.82
CA LEU A 223 4.22 -2.16 -9.69
C LEU A 223 5.62 -1.66 -9.33
N HIS A 224 6.16 -0.78 -10.16
CA HIS A 224 7.47 -0.18 -9.97
C HIS A 224 7.31 1.34 -9.89
N VAL A 225 7.65 1.92 -8.75
CA VAL A 225 7.53 3.36 -8.49
C VAL A 225 8.91 3.94 -8.23
N LYS A 226 9.32 4.91 -9.03
CA LYS A 226 10.51 5.74 -8.79
C LYS A 226 10.06 7.13 -8.43
N LEU A 227 10.56 7.63 -7.31
CA LEU A 227 10.34 8.99 -6.85
C LEU A 227 11.70 9.69 -6.76
N SER A 228 11.83 10.86 -7.40
CA SER A 228 13.11 11.59 -7.40
C SER A 228 13.49 12.06 -6.01
N SER A 229 12.52 12.49 -5.20
CA SER A 229 12.72 12.87 -3.80
C SER A 229 11.42 12.85 -2.98
N LEU A 230 11.53 12.59 -1.68
CA LEU A 230 10.44 12.51 -0.72
C LEU A 230 10.71 13.42 0.48
N ALA A 231 9.78 14.32 0.78
CA ALA A 231 9.75 15.08 2.02
C ALA A 231 8.45 14.77 2.77
N VAL A 232 8.56 14.41 4.04
CA VAL A 232 7.42 14.29 4.95
C VAL A 232 7.67 15.16 6.16
N VAL A 233 6.72 16.05 6.45
CA VAL A 233 6.69 16.89 7.65
C VAL A 233 5.46 16.52 8.47
N LEU A 234 5.69 16.03 9.69
CA LEU A 234 4.67 15.64 10.64
C LEU A 234 4.75 16.54 11.87
N LEU A 235 3.71 17.33 12.10
CA LEU A 235 3.64 18.22 13.26
C LEU A 235 3.59 17.41 14.56
N HIS A 236 4.17 17.96 15.63
CA HIS A 236 4.04 17.39 16.97
C HIS A 236 2.65 17.62 17.55
N GLU A 237 2.14 18.83 17.37
CA GLU A 237 0.86 19.27 17.91
C GLU A 237 -0.26 19.15 16.87
N ASP A 238 -1.46 18.81 17.35
CA ASP A 238 -2.65 18.77 16.52
C ASP A 238 -3.29 20.16 16.46
N ILE A 239 -3.22 20.77 15.27
CA ILE A 239 -3.87 22.06 14.99
C ILE A 239 -5.40 21.90 14.97
N LEU A 240 -5.91 20.72 14.63
CA LEU A 240 -7.35 20.48 14.46
C LEU A 240 -8.02 20.19 15.81
N ILE A 241 -8.75 21.18 16.32
CA ILE A 241 -9.36 21.15 17.67
C ILE A 241 -10.85 20.83 17.55
N LEU A 242 -11.31 19.87 18.34
CA LEU A 242 -12.72 19.52 18.49
C LEU A 242 -13.41 20.50 19.46
N SER A 243 -14.61 20.95 19.09
CA SER A 243 -15.48 21.68 20.01
C SER A 243 -16.03 20.71 21.07
N PRO A 244 -15.87 21.01 22.38
CA PRO A 244 -16.45 20.17 23.43
C PRO A 244 -17.98 20.04 23.36
N GLU A 245 -18.65 21.05 22.78
CA GLU A 245 -20.11 21.12 22.72
C GLU A 245 -20.68 20.27 21.58
N THR A 246 -20.01 20.26 20.42
CA THR A 246 -20.53 19.60 19.21
C THR A 246 -19.77 18.32 18.85
N GLY A 247 -18.60 18.08 19.43
CA GLY A 247 -17.71 16.98 19.06
C GLY A 247 -17.16 17.09 17.63
N GLN A 248 -17.32 18.25 16.99
CA GLN A 248 -16.88 18.51 15.61
C GLN A 248 -15.63 19.39 15.58
N ILE A 249 -14.85 19.30 14.49
CA ILE A 249 -13.70 20.18 14.27
C ILE A 249 -14.18 21.63 14.18
N THR A 250 -13.56 22.49 14.98
CA THR A 250 -13.86 23.93 14.98
C THR A 250 -13.43 24.59 13.66
N GLU A 251 -14.28 25.45 13.11
CA GLU A 251 -14.00 26.17 11.85
C GLU A 251 -12.71 26.99 11.92
N SER A 252 -12.41 27.60 13.07
CA SER A 252 -11.17 28.37 13.28
C SER A 252 -9.92 27.48 13.16
N SER A 253 -9.95 26.28 13.74
CA SER A 253 -8.85 25.32 13.65
C SER A 253 -8.67 24.79 12.22
N LEU A 254 -9.78 24.58 11.50
CA LEU A 254 -9.76 24.16 10.10
C LEU A 254 -9.10 25.23 9.21
N GLN A 255 -9.50 26.50 9.38
CA GLN A 255 -8.90 27.63 8.67
C GLN A 255 -7.43 27.84 9.04
N GLN A 256 -7.04 27.60 10.29
CA GLN A 256 -5.63 27.65 10.70
C GLN A 256 -4.80 26.55 10.03
N MET A 257 -5.32 25.32 10.00
CA MET A 257 -4.62 24.20 9.36
C MET A 257 -4.48 24.43 7.85
N SER A 258 -5.56 24.87 7.19
CA SER A 258 -5.57 25.23 5.77
C SER A 258 -4.50 26.28 5.44
N ARG A 259 -4.51 27.42 6.16
CA ARG A 259 -3.51 28.48 5.96
C ARG A 259 -2.07 28.02 6.21
N THR A 260 -1.86 27.18 7.22
CA THR A 260 -0.53 26.66 7.55
C THR A 260 0.00 25.75 6.45
N ALA A 261 -0.84 24.87 5.93
CA ALA A 261 -0.48 23.99 4.81
C ALA A 261 -0.21 24.79 3.52
N ASP A 262 -1.07 25.75 3.18
CA ASP A 262 -0.87 26.60 2.00
C ASP A 262 0.43 27.41 2.08
N GLN A 263 0.73 27.97 3.24
CA GLN A 263 1.98 28.68 3.49
C GLN A 263 3.19 27.74 3.31
N PHE A 264 3.14 26.55 3.89
CA PHE A 264 4.20 25.55 3.76
C PHE A 264 4.48 25.22 2.29
N PHE A 265 3.46 24.80 1.52
CA PHE A 265 3.65 24.40 0.13
C PHE A 265 4.02 25.56 -0.80
N SER A 266 3.57 26.78 -0.48
CA SER A 266 3.97 28.00 -1.21
C SER A 266 5.46 28.30 -0.99
N LYS A 267 5.93 28.22 0.26
CA LYS A 267 7.33 28.46 0.64
C LYS A 267 8.31 27.43 0.11
N LEU A 268 7.94 26.14 0.08
CA LEU A 268 8.77 25.10 -0.54
C LEU A 268 8.99 25.38 -2.03
N GLY A 269 8.00 25.95 -2.71
CA GLY A 269 8.11 26.53 -4.05
C GLY A 269 8.88 25.65 -5.05
N LEU A 270 9.92 26.23 -5.64
CA LEU A 270 10.75 25.58 -6.67
C LEU A 270 11.59 24.43 -6.12
N PHE A 271 12.01 24.48 -4.84
CA PHE A 271 12.81 23.41 -4.25
C PHE A 271 12.07 22.08 -4.26
N ALA A 272 10.79 22.08 -3.87
CA ALA A 272 9.96 20.90 -3.97
C ALA A 272 9.65 20.51 -5.42
N ALA A 273 9.61 21.45 -6.37
CA ALA A 273 9.25 21.17 -7.76
C ALA A 273 10.39 20.57 -8.59
N SER A 274 11.63 20.98 -8.34
CA SER A 274 12.82 20.55 -9.10
C SER A 274 13.38 19.20 -8.65
N GLY A 275 12.98 18.72 -7.47
CA GLY A 275 13.61 17.57 -6.80
C GLY A 275 14.97 17.92 -6.22
N TYR A 276 15.44 17.08 -5.30
CA TYR A 276 16.69 17.29 -4.56
C TYR A 276 17.38 15.96 -4.27
N GLY A 277 18.69 16.01 -4.03
CA GLY A 277 19.49 14.85 -3.61
C GLY A 277 20.12 15.04 -2.23
N LYS A 278 20.94 14.06 -1.80
CA LYS A 278 21.66 14.11 -0.51
C LYS A 278 22.45 15.42 -0.31
N LYS A 279 23.12 15.89 -1.35
CA LYS A 279 23.90 17.15 -1.34
C LYS A 279 23.08 18.39 -0.97
N ASP A 280 21.77 18.34 -1.17
CA ASP A 280 20.87 19.47 -0.97
C ASP A 280 20.22 19.43 0.43
N PHE A 281 20.45 18.39 1.25
CA PHE A 281 19.79 18.23 2.56
C PHE A 281 20.13 19.37 3.54
N GLU A 282 21.39 19.81 3.58
CA GLU A 282 21.78 20.98 4.40
C GLU A 282 21.13 22.28 3.91
N TYR A 283 20.99 22.45 2.59
CA TYR A 283 20.26 23.59 2.04
C TYR A 283 18.76 23.50 2.35
N ALA A 284 18.19 22.29 2.31
CA ALA A 284 16.80 22.02 2.63
C ALA A 284 16.46 22.51 4.04
N ARG A 285 17.34 22.31 5.03
CA ARG A 285 17.14 22.80 6.41
C ARG A 285 16.71 24.27 6.44
N LYS A 286 17.37 25.14 5.68
CA LYS A 286 17.02 26.58 5.59
C LYS A 286 15.63 26.82 5.00
N ILE A 287 15.27 26.09 3.95
CA ILE A 287 13.97 26.22 3.28
C ILE A 287 12.84 25.73 4.19
N PHE A 288 13.02 24.59 4.85
CA PHE A 288 12.01 24.02 5.73
C PHE A 288 11.78 24.88 6.98
N VAL A 289 12.81 25.57 7.50
CA VAL A 289 12.67 26.52 8.61
C VAL A 289 11.79 27.71 8.26
N ASP A 290 11.94 28.26 7.04
CA ASP A 290 11.09 29.36 6.55
C ASP A 290 9.66 28.88 6.18
N ALA A 291 9.51 27.59 5.85
CA ALA A 291 8.23 27.00 5.47
C ALA A 291 7.39 26.51 6.65
N CYS A 292 8.02 26.01 7.73
CA CYS A 292 7.33 25.43 8.88
C CYS A 292 7.84 26.02 10.20
N HIS A 293 6.98 26.79 10.87
CA HIS A 293 7.29 27.46 12.13
C HIS A 293 6.75 26.72 13.37
N LEU A 294 6.52 25.42 13.26
CA LEU A 294 5.99 24.56 14.31
C LEU A 294 6.95 23.41 14.58
N ASN A 295 6.90 22.84 15.78
CA ASN A 295 7.66 21.64 16.11
C ASN A 295 7.18 20.48 15.23
N HIS A 296 8.12 19.78 14.59
CA HIS A 296 7.79 18.73 13.65
C HIS A 296 8.90 17.69 13.50
N ILE A 297 8.51 16.47 13.11
CA ILE A 297 9.41 15.45 12.57
C ILE A 297 9.48 15.66 11.07
N ARG A 298 10.70 15.64 10.52
CA ARG A 298 10.98 15.77 9.09
C ARG A 298 11.74 14.55 8.59
N LEU A 299 11.19 13.89 7.59
CA LEU A 299 11.85 12.82 6.83
C LEU A 299 12.17 13.34 5.42
N LEU A 300 13.44 13.27 5.03
CA LEU A 300 13.87 13.41 3.64
C LEU A 300 14.37 12.06 3.10
N GLY A 301 14.07 11.78 1.83
CA GLY A 301 14.56 10.62 1.10
C GLY A 301 14.84 10.97 -0.37
N ALA A 302 15.98 10.55 -0.92
CA ALA A 302 16.29 10.82 -2.34
C ALA A 302 17.36 9.88 -2.94
N PRO A 303 17.13 9.35 -4.16
CA PRO A 303 15.83 8.93 -4.68
C PRO A 303 15.20 7.82 -3.83
N VAL A 304 13.90 7.60 -4.02
CA VAL A 304 13.13 6.53 -3.38
C VAL A 304 12.52 5.63 -4.46
N ILE A 305 12.78 4.32 -4.38
CA ILE A 305 12.29 3.34 -5.34
C ILE A 305 11.49 2.28 -4.58
N MET A 306 10.27 2.00 -5.04
CA MET A 306 9.39 0.99 -4.50
C MET A 306 9.04 -0.02 -5.59
N GLU A 307 9.23 -1.30 -5.31
CA GLU A 307 8.88 -2.40 -6.20
C GLU A 307 7.90 -3.31 -5.47
N ILE A 308 6.74 -3.56 -6.05
CA ILE A 308 5.72 -4.45 -5.51
C ILE A 308 5.46 -5.54 -6.55
N GLU A 309 5.48 -6.78 -6.10
CA GLU A 309 5.23 -7.97 -6.91
C GLU A 309 4.18 -8.83 -6.23
N GLU A 310 3.21 -9.28 -7.00
CA GLU A 310 2.16 -10.16 -6.54
C GLU A 310 2.19 -11.47 -7.32
N ARG A 311 2.24 -12.57 -6.57
CA ARG A 311 2.27 -13.93 -7.11
C ARG A 311 1.10 -14.74 -6.60
N TYR A 312 0.41 -15.40 -7.52
CA TYR A 312 -0.68 -16.32 -7.22
C TYR A 312 -0.28 -17.75 -7.56
N SER A 313 -0.46 -18.63 -6.59
CA SER A 313 -0.46 -20.08 -6.74
C SER A 313 -1.85 -20.62 -6.43
N GLN A 314 -2.14 -21.85 -6.86
CA GLN A 314 -3.39 -22.54 -6.51
C GLN A 314 -3.58 -22.70 -4.99
N THR A 315 -2.50 -22.58 -4.21
CA THR A 315 -2.50 -22.84 -2.76
C THR A 315 -2.08 -21.64 -1.91
N SER A 316 -1.60 -20.54 -2.50
CA SER A 316 -1.19 -19.35 -1.76
C SER A 316 -1.11 -18.10 -2.61
N THR A 317 -1.32 -16.96 -1.97
CA THR A 317 -1.01 -15.64 -2.50
C THR A 317 0.19 -15.06 -1.76
N VAL A 318 1.11 -14.46 -2.49
CA VAL A 318 2.30 -13.80 -1.92
C VAL A 318 2.41 -12.42 -2.51
N VAL A 319 2.39 -11.41 -1.63
CA VAL A 319 2.67 -10.01 -1.97
C VAL A 319 4.06 -9.68 -1.43
N GLY A 320 4.98 -9.32 -2.31
CA GLY A 320 6.30 -8.82 -1.97
C GLY A 320 6.39 -7.33 -2.25
N ALA A 321 7.00 -6.56 -1.36
CA ALA A 321 7.31 -5.16 -1.58
C ALA A 321 8.76 -4.87 -1.14
N VAL A 322 9.50 -4.14 -1.96
CA VAL A 322 10.85 -3.68 -1.67
C VAL A 322 10.88 -2.16 -1.82
N LEU A 323 11.13 -1.44 -0.74
CA LEU A 323 11.35 -0.01 -0.72
C LEU A 323 12.83 0.26 -0.48
N THR A 324 13.45 1.04 -1.35
CA THR A 324 14.84 1.48 -1.22
C THR A 324 14.90 3.00 -1.26
N ALA A 325 15.67 3.59 -0.36
CA ALA A 325 15.97 5.01 -0.38
C ALA A 325 17.48 5.18 -0.37
N ALA A 326 18.02 5.80 -1.42
CA ALA A 326 19.46 5.90 -1.58
C ALA A 326 20.08 6.79 -0.50
N SER A 327 19.40 7.88 -0.15
CA SER A 327 19.81 8.78 0.92
C SER A 327 18.63 9.14 1.79
N VAL A 328 18.79 9.07 3.11
CA VAL A 328 17.71 9.34 4.08
C VAL A 328 18.19 10.24 5.21
N GLU A 329 17.35 11.17 5.63
CA GLU A 329 17.56 11.98 6.85
C GLU A 329 16.24 12.07 7.61
N LEU A 330 16.24 11.68 8.89
CA LEU A 330 15.12 11.86 9.80
C LEU A 330 15.57 12.79 10.93
N LEU A 331 14.95 13.97 11.02
CA LEU A 331 15.19 14.94 12.08
C LEU A 331 13.92 15.23 12.84
N GLU A 332 14.06 15.53 14.12
CA GLU A 332 13.09 16.32 14.87
C GLU A 332 13.56 17.79 14.85
N CYS A 333 12.63 18.69 14.56
CA CYS A 333 12.85 20.13 14.44
C CYS A 333 12.06 20.84 15.53
N LEU A 334 12.76 21.42 16.50
CA LEU A 334 12.17 22.17 17.60
C LEU A 334 12.33 23.67 17.32
N VAL A 335 11.21 24.32 17.04
CA VAL A 335 11.16 25.71 16.58
C VAL A 335 10.78 26.62 17.74
N GLU A 336 11.69 27.50 18.13
CA GLU A 336 11.44 28.53 19.14
C GLU A 336 11.29 29.91 18.48
N LYS A 337 10.14 30.54 18.74
CA LYS A 337 9.88 31.91 18.29
C LYS A 337 10.49 32.88 19.29
N VAL A 338 11.59 33.51 18.90
CA VAL A 338 12.25 34.53 19.71
C VAL A 338 11.70 35.91 19.30
N ALA A 339 11.06 36.63 20.23
CA ALA A 339 10.39 37.90 19.94
C ALA A 339 11.32 39.01 19.39
N SER A 340 12.64 38.87 19.56
CA SER A 340 13.66 39.83 19.14
C SER A 340 14.35 39.49 17.81
N SER A 341 14.06 38.34 17.18
CA SER A 341 14.66 37.95 15.89
C SER A 341 13.61 37.76 14.80
N LEU A 342 13.97 38.17 13.58
CA LEU A 342 13.15 37.94 12.38
C LEU A 342 13.12 36.47 11.93
N GLN A 343 14.08 35.68 12.40
CA GLN A 343 14.23 34.26 12.07
C GLN A 343 14.00 33.40 13.32
N PRO A 344 13.24 32.30 13.20
CA PRO A 344 13.04 31.38 14.32
C PRO A 344 14.36 30.67 14.66
N LEU A 345 14.59 30.42 15.95
CA LEU A 345 15.68 29.55 16.38
C LEU A 345 15.19 28.11 16.24
N VAL A 346 15.97 27.27 15.55
CA VAL A 346 15.62 25.86 15.36
C VAL A 346 16.71 24.97 15.93
N GLU A 347 16.31 24.10 16.85
CA GLU A 347 17.13 23.01 17.33
C GLU A 347 16.78 21.74 16.53
N TYR A 348 17.81 21.09 15.98
CA TYR A 348 17.67 19.83 15.25
C TYR A 348 18.14 18.66 16.10
N VAL A 349 17.31 17.63 16.21
CA VAL A 349 17.68 16.34 16.81
C VAL A 349 17.77 15.30 15.70
N GLU A 350 18.96 14.72 15.54
CA GLU A 350 19.28 13.75 14.48
C GLU A 350 18.71 12.36 14.81
N LEU A 351 17.41 12.17 14.64
CA LEU A 351 16.73 10.91 14.95
C LEU A 351 17.29 9.72 14.14
N LEU A 352 17.60 9.93 12.86
CA LEU A 352 18.32 8.95 12.04
C LEU A 352 19.08 9.67 10.93
N THR A 353 20.40 9.52 10.94
CA THR A 353 21.31 10.02 9.90
C THR A 353 22.29 8.93 9.50
N PHE A 354 22.80 9.01 8.28
CA PHE A 354 23.71 8.02 7.72
C PHE A 354 25.07 8.65 7.46
N GLU A 355 26.13 7.93 7.82
CA GLU A 355 27.49 8.41 7.59
C GLU A 355 27.74 8.56 6.08
N GLU A 356 28.43 9.62 5.71
CA GLU A 356 28.98 9.69 4.36
C GLU A 356 30.08 8.63 4.23
N ALA A 357 30.13 7.96 3.08
CA ALA A 357 31.33 7.19 2.75
C ALA A 357 32.49 8.19 2.68
N ASN A 358 33.27 8.29 3.76
CA ASN A 358 34.37 9.23 3.87
C ASN A 358 35.23 9.12 2.61
N PRO A 359 35.56 10.24 1.93
CA PRO A 359 36.64 10.24 0.97
C PRO A 359 37.93 10.05 1.76
N SER A 360 38.31 8.79 1.96
CA SER A 360 39.49 8.43 2.72
C SER A 360 40.72 8.92 1.97
N ARG A 361 41.30 10.03 2.45
CA ARG A 361 42.63 10.58 2.10
C ARG A 361 42.82 10.95 0.63
N GLU A 362 43.47 12.09 0.42
CA GLU A 362 43.94 12.56 -0.89
C GLU A 362 44.57 11.40 -1.68
N GLY A 363 43.93 11.00 -2.79
CA GLY A 363 44.47 10.03 -3.74
C GLY A 363 43.70 8.71 -3.91
N ALA A 364 42.71 8.37 -3.07
CA ALA A 364 41.85 7.20 -3.30
C ALA A 364 40.58 7.61 -4.07
N SER A 365 40.32 6.94 -5.21
CA SER A 365 39.14 7.15 -6.04
C SER A 365 37.85 7.19 -5.20
N GLN A 366 36.97 8.16 -5.51
CA GLN A 366 35.65 8.32 -4.90
C GLN A 366 34.79 7.06 -5.16
N TRP A 367 34.89 6.06 -4.29
CA TRP A 367 33.93 4.97 -4.26
C TRP A 367 32.69 5.50 -3.54
N VAL A 368 31.79 6.11 -4.30
CA VAL A 368 30.42 6.34 -3.84
C VAL A 368 29.89 4.97 -3.41
N SER A 369 29.57 4.79 -2.13
CA SER A 369 28.93 3.56 -1.66
C SER A 369 27.72 3.31 -2.55
N SER A 370 27.73 2.21 -3.31
CA SER A 370 26.67 1.89 -4.26
C SER A 370 25.41 1.36 -3.57
N GLN A 371 25.41 1.34 -2.24
CA GLN A 371 24.35 0.76 -1.42
C GLN A 371 23.42 1.87 -0.91
N PRO A 372 22.10 1.65 -0.91
CA PRO A 372 21.14 2.61 -0.38
C PRO A 372 21.24 2.69 1.15
N ASP A 373 21.04 3.89 1.71
CA ASP A 373 20.98 4.13 3.16
C ASP A 373 19.92 3.23 3.83
N LEU A 374 18.76 3.06 3.18
CA LEU A 374 17.64 2.26 3.68
C LEU A 374 17.15 1.28 2.62
N ARG A 375 16.96 0.02 3.01
CA ARG A 375 16.21 -0.98 2.25
C ARG A 375 15.22 -1.71 3.14
N LEU A 376 13.93 -1.48 2.91
CA LEU A 376 12.82 -2.17 3.54
C LEU A 376 12.29 -3.25 2.59
N GLN A 377 12.12 -4.47 3.09
CA GLN A 377 11.49 -5.58 2.38
C GLN A 377 10.30 -6.06 3.21
N VAL A 378 9.15 -6.16 2.58
CA VAL A 378 7.92 -6.69 3.17
C VAL A 378 7.47 -7.87 2.32
N LYS A 379 7.15 -8.99 2.97
CA LYS A 379 6.58 -10.16 2.31
C LYS A 379 5.37 -10.61 3.10
N HIS A 380 4.21 -10.52 2.48
CA HIS A 380 2.96 -11.00 3.03
C HIS A 380 2.55 -12.28 2.31
N THR A 381 2.29 -13.33 3.08
CA THR A 381 1.89 -14.64 2.54
C THR A 381 0.56 -15.07 3.14
N THR A 382 -0.41 -15.33 2.27
CA THR A 382 -1.71 -15.88 2.64
C THR A 382 -1.87 -17.24 1.97
N LYS A 383 -2.27 -18.26 2.75
CA LYS A 383 -2.44 -19.63 2.24
C LYS A 383 -3.91 -19.93 2.06
N VAL A 384 -4.27 -20.37 0.85
CA VAL A 384 -5.63 -20.80 0.52
C VAL A 384 -5.80 -22.24 1.00
N ARG A 385 -6.99 -22.57 1.54
CA ARG A 385 -7.27 -23.93 2.01
C ARG A 385 -7.17 -24.93 0.85
N ALA A 386 -6.22 -25.85 0.94
CA ALA A 386 -6.12 -26.97 0.00
C ALA A 386 -7.19 -28.05 0.25
N ASN A 387 -7.81 -28.11 1.45
CA ASN A 387 -8.81 -29.10 1.81
C ASN A 387 -9.79 -28.54 2.86
N MET A 388 -11.08 -28.89 2.78
CA MET A 388 -12.15 -28.43 3.68
C MET A 388 -11.85 -28.71 5.17
N ASN A 389 -11.12 -29.79 5.47
CA ASN A 389 -10.83 -30.26 6.82
C ASN A 389 -9.49 -29.76 7.40
N ALA A 390 -8.67 -29.05 6.63
CA ALA A 390 -7.40 -28.52 7.11
C ALA A 390 -7.62 -27.15 7.77
N ARG A 391 -7.05 -26.96 8.98
CA ARG A 391 -7.04 -25.63 9.60
C ARG A 391 -6.30 -24.65 8.67
N PRO A 392 -6.91 -23.49 8.33
CA PRO A 392 -6.23 -22.48 7.55
C PRO A 392 -4.97 -22.04 8.30
N ARG A 393 -3.83 -21.95 7.61
CA ARG A 393 -2.65 -21.36 8.23
C ARG A 393 -2.85 -19.86 8.32
N PRO A 394 -2.47 -19.24 9.45
CA PRO A 394 -2.57 -17.81 9.62
C PRO A 394 -1.75 -17.09 8.53
N PRO A 395 -2.20 -15.90 8.07
CA PRO A 395 -1.36 -15.03 7.26
C PRO A 395 -0.07 -14.71 8.00
N CYS A 396 1.02 -14.63 7.26
CA CYS A 396 2.34 -14.31 7.81
C CYS A 396 2.92 -13.11 7.07
N THR A 397 3.35 -12.10 7.82
CA THR A 397 4.00 -10.90 7.30
C THR A 397 5.44 -10.87 7.81
N GLU A 398 6.40 -10.87 6.90
CA GLU A 398 7.83 -10.73 7.20
C GLU A 398 8.27 -9.32 6.79
N ILE A 399 8.84 -8.56 7.71
CA ILE A 399 9.35 -7.20 7.52
C ILE A 399 10.85 -7.20 7.83
N SER A 400 11.68 -6.87 6.85
CA SER A 400 13.13 -6.77 7.01
C SER A 400 13.60 -5.36 6.64
N VAL A 401 14.24 -4.67 7.58
CA VAL A 401 14.82 -3.34 7.40
C VAL A 401 16.35 -3.47 7.45
N LEU A 402 17.00 -3.06 6.37
CA LEU A 402 18.46 -2.95 6.29
C LEU A 402 18.82 -1.48 6.29
N LEU A 403 19.65 -1.08 7.24
CA LEU A 403 20.21 0.26 7.37
C LEU A 403 21.71 0.20 7.07
N GLN A 404 22.24 1.23 6.41
CA GLN A 404 23.69 1.44 6.37
C GLN A 404 24.21 1.94 7.72
N LYS A 405 25.53 2.19 7.78
CA LYS A 405 26.16 2.84 8.93
C LYS A 405 25.40 4.10 9.31
N CYS A 406 24.80 4.10 10.49
CA CYS A 406 23.87 5.15 10.89
C CYS A 406 24.04 5.56 12.34
N THR A 407 23.63 6.79 12.60
CA THR A 407 23.62 7.41 13.91
C THR A 407 22.19 7.83 14.25
N THR A 408 21.80 7.60 15.50
CA THR A 408 20.50 8.00 16.03
C THR A 408 20.72 8.74 17.35
N GLU A 409 20.12 9.92 17.49
CA GLU A 409 20.06 10.67 18.74
C GLU A 409 18.65 10.59 19.32
N VAL A 410 18.54 10.14 20.58
CA VAL A 410 17.25 9.92 21.23
C VAL A 410 17.31 10.43 22.68
N ASP A 411 16.28 11.18 23.07
CA ASP A 411 15.94 11.48 24.47
C ASP A 411 14.53 10.97 24.77
N LEU A 412 14.30 10.48 26.00
CA LEU A 412 12.98 9.95 26.39
C LEU A 412 11.88 11.01 26.37
N SER A 413 12.22 12.31 26.51
CA SER A 413 11.24 13.40 26.47
C SER A 413 10.61 13.60 25.09
N ILE A 414 11.12 12.96 24.02
CA ILE A 414 10.44 12.98 22.72
C ILE A 414 9.02 12.41 22.83
N VAL A 415 8.80 11.40 23.66
CA VAL A 415 7.49 10.74 23.84
C VAL A 415 6.42 11.74 24.28
N ASP A 416 6.78 12.66 25.19
CA ASP A 416 5.90 13.73 25.63
C ASP A 416 5.65 14.73 24.48
N ARG A 417 6.71 15.10 23.75
CA ARG A 417 6.63 16.04 22.62
C ARG A 417 5.77 15.55 21.47
N ILE A 418 5.78 14.24 21.19
CA ILE A 418 5.02 13.63 20.09
C ILE A 418 3.80 12.85 20.58
N TYR A 419 3.34 13.11 21.80
CA TYR A 419 2.19 12.42 22.40
C TYR A 419 0.96 12.34 21.47
N PRO A 420 0.56 13.41 20.73
CA PRO A 420 -0.57 13.33 19.80
C PRO A 420 -0.34 12.43 18.58
N VAL A 421 0.91 12.21 18.18
CA VAL A 421 1.28 11.29 17.11
C VAL A 421 1.17 9.85 17.60
N LEU A 422 1.62 9.58 18.82
CA LEU A 422 1.59 8.23 19.41
C LEU A 422 0.19 7.82 19.88
N ASN A 423 -0.63 8.78 20.33
CA ASN A 423 -1.95 8.53 20.88
C ASN A 423 -3.02 9.10 19.96
N PRO A 424 -3.61 8.26 19.10
CA PRO A 424 -4.65 8.71 18.19
C PRO A 424 -5.88 9.20 18.97
N ARG A 425 -6.53 10.24 18.44
CA ARG A 425 -7.76 10.81 19.01
C ARG A 425 -8.95 10.47 18.12
N PRO A 426 -10.15 10.24 18.69
CA PRO A 426 -11.37 9.98 17.91
C PRO A 426 -11.58 11.06 16.84
N LEU A 427 -11.85 10.62 15.63
CA LEU A 427 -11.88 11.47 14.43
C LEU A 427 -13.23 12.13 14.23
N CYS A 428 -14.30 11.37 14.49
CA CYS A 428 -15.68 11.81 14.54
C CYS A 428 -16.36 11.06 15.69
N THR A 429 -16.93 11.77 16.67
CA THR A 429 -17.91 11.14 17.57
C THR A 429 -19.24 11.06 16.82
N PRO A 430 -19.82 9.87 16.58
CA PRO A 430 -21.17 9.80 16.04
C PRO A 430 -22.12 10.55 16.99
N ALA A 431 -23.10 11.25 16.42
CA ALA A 431 -24.05 12.09 17.17
C ALA A 431 -24.87 11.32 18.23
N THR A 432 -24.80 9.99 18.23
CA THR A 432 -25.49 9.08 19.16
C THR A 432 -24.66 8.66 20.38
N THR A 433 -23.39 9.05 20.50
CA THR A 433 -22.59 8.76 21.70
C THR A 433 -22.89 9.77 22.80
N GLN A 434 -23.38 9.31 23.95
CA GLN A 434 -23.54 10.12 25.16
C GLN A 434 -22.18 10.74 25.55
N PRO A 435 -22.14 12.00 26.01
CA PRO A 435 -20.91 12.64 26.44
C PRO A 435 -20.39 11.95 27.72
N GLY A 436 -19.42 11.05 27.57
CA GLY A 436 -18.81 10.34 28.70
C GLY A 436 -18.04 9.08 28.34
N ASP A 437 -18.43 8.36 27.27
CA ASP A 437 -17.73 7.14 26.83
C ASP A 437 -16.77 7.47 25.68
N ILE A 438 -15.52 7.76 26.04
CA ILE A 438 -14.41 7.83 25.10
C ILE A 438 -14.02 6.37 24.80
N ASP A 439 -14.57 5.79 23.74
CA ASP A 439 -14.14 4.48 23.28
C ASP A 439 -12.76 4.60 22.61
N LEU A 440 -11.71 4.49 23.44
CA LEU A 440 -10.31 4.45 23.02
C LEU A 440 -9.97 3.20 22.20
N SER A 441 -10.90 2.23 22.08
CA SER A 441 -10.63 0.93 21.45
C SER A 441 -10.61 0.98 19.92
N GLY A 442 -11.24 1.98 19.29
CA GLY A 442 -11.40 2.03 17.83
C GLY A 442 -10.10 2.22 17.03
N ILE A 443 -9.09 2.88 17.60
CA ILE A 443 -7.90 3.27 16.82
C ILE A 443 -6.69 2.36 17.06
N CYS A 444 -6.57 1.75 18.25
CA CYS A 444 -5.65 0.61 18.41
C CYS A 444 -6.07 -0.57 17.52
N GLN A 445 -7.38 -0.71 17.24
CA GLN A 445 -7.92 -1.64 16.24
C GLN A 445 -7.60 -1.33 14.78
N ALA A 446 -7.09 -0.13 14.44
CA ALA A 446 -6.59 0.13 13.08
C ALA A 446 -5.26 -0.60 12.82
N MET A 447 -4.51 -0.94 13.90
CA MET A 447 -3.35 -1.83 13.85
C MET A 447 -3.70 -3.26 14.26
N ASP A 448 -4.65 -3.43 15.20
CA ASP A 448 -5.20 -4.72 15.57
C ASP A 448 -6.33 -5.11 14.62
N LEU A 449 -5.93 -5.83 13.57
CA LEU A 449 -6.78 -6.52 12.60
C LEU A 449 -7.89 -7.33 13.29
N ASN A 450 -8.98 -6.68 13.70
CA ASN A 450 -10.17 -7.29 14.26
C ASN A 450 -10.98 -7.94 13.14
N GLY A 451 -10.44 -9.05 12.67
CA GLY A 451 -11.00 -9.94 11.68
C GLY A 451 -10.34 -11.31 11.84
N GLN A 452 -10.84 -12.08 12.82
CA GLN A 452 -11.01 -13.55 12.85
C GLN A 452 -9.93 -14.47 12.22
N ALA A 453 -8.66 -14.08 12.23
CA ALA A 453 -7.55 -14.97 11.90
C ALA A 453 -6.33 -14.61 12.75
N GLU A 454 -5.74 -15.61 13.43
CA GLU A 454 -4.40 -15.51 13.99
C GLU A 454 -3.47 -14.94 12.90
N ARG A 455 -2.60 -13.99 13.24
CA ARG A 455 -1.63 -13.40 12.31
C ARG A 455 -0.29 -13.29 13.01
N THR A 456 0.77 -13.53 12.25
CA THR A 456 2.15 -13.43 12.72
C THR A 456 2.88 -12.37 11.91
N THR A 457 3.44 -11.37 12.57
CA THR A 457 4.27 -10.34 11.94
C THR A 457 5.68 -10.41 12.50
N ASP A 458 6.63 -10.83 11.68
CA ASP A 458 8.05 -10.89 12.02
C ASP A 458 8.75 -9.63 11.55
N ILE A 459 9.42 -8.92 12.45
CA ILE A 459 10.15 -7.68 12.14
C ILE A 459 11.62 -7.91 12.46
N LYS A 460 12.49 -7.66 11.48
CA LYS A 460 13.94 -7.70 11.62
C LYS A 460 14.54 -6.37 11.15
N ILE A 461 15.40 -5.78 11.95
CA ILE A 461 16.16 -4.58 11.62
C ILE A 461 17.64 -4.93 11.73
N SER A 462 18.45 -4.57 10.75
CA SER A 462 19.90 -4.77 10.85
C SER A 462 20.71 -3.59 10.29
N SER A 463 21.86 -3.34 10.91
CA SER A 463 22.84 -2.35 10.47
C SER A 463 24.27 -2.89 10.69
N PRO A 464 25.21 -2.67 9.76
CA PRO A 464 26.62 -3.02 9.99
C PRO A 464 27.23 -2.21 11.14
N GLU A 465 26.75 -0.98 11.35
CA GLU A 465 27.20 -0.11 12.45
C GLU A 465 26.08 0.86 12.84
N LEU A 466 25.68 0.80 14.11
CA LEU A 466 24.66 1.66 14.69
C LEU A 466 25.24 2.39 15.90
N ILE A 467 25.26 3.73 15.83
CA ILE A 467 25.68 4.59 16.93
C ILE A 467 24.43 5.23 17.54
N ILE A 468 24.15 4.92 18.81
CA ILE A 468 23.04 5.50 19.55
C ILE A 468 23.60 6.57 20.50
N LYS A 469 23.20 7.83 20.30
CA LYS A 469 23.46 8.96 21.19
C LYS A 469 22.27 9.10 22.15
N LEU A 470 22.34 8.44 23.30
CA LEU A 470 21.30 8.52 24.33
C LEU A 470 21.50 9.79 25.19
N ARG A 471 20.48 10.64 25.22
CA ARG A 471 20.41 11.88 26.00
C ARG A 471 19.50 11.69 27.20
N PHE A 472 19.87 12.29 28.33
CA PHE A 472 19.13 12.16 29.59
C PHE A 472 18.26 13.41 29.84
N PRO A 473 16.92 13.30 29.85
CA PRO A 473 16.05 14.40 30.22
C PRO A 473 16.30 14.87 31.66
N ILE A 474 16.05 16.16 31.93
CA ILE A 474 16.03 16.70 33.29
C ILE A 474 14.59 16.62 33.79
N PRO A 475 14.25 15.69 34.71
CA PRO A 475 12.89 15.57 35.21
C PRO A 475 12.53 16.80 36.03
N ASP A 476 11.40 17.41 35.71
CA ASP A 476 10.82 18.49 36.51
C ASP A 476 9.69 17.93 37.39
N MET A 477 9.96 17.86 38.69
CA MET A 477 9.03 17.34 39.69
C MET A 477 8.04 18.39 40.20
N ARG A 478 8.09 19.62 39.67
CA ARG A 478 7.13 20.67 40.03
C ARG A 478 5.72 20.30 39.55
N PRO A 479 4.68 20.69 40.29
CA PRO A 479 3.30 20.47 39.87
C PRO A 479 3.04 21.02 38.46
N VAL A 480 2.08 20.43 37.74
CA VAL A 480 1.73 20.83 36.36
C VAL A 480 1.27 22.29 36.28
N TYR A 481 0.67 22.81 37.34
CA TYR A 481 0.19 24.19 37.43
C TYR A 481 1.28 25.21 37.80
N ASP A 482 2.51 24.76 38.05
CA ASP A 482 3.64 25.64 38.34
C ASP A 482 4.06 26.38 37.06
N MET A 483 4.00 27.72 37.08
CA MET A 483 4.33 28.55 35.91
C MET A 483 5.82 28.55 35.56
N ASP A 484 6.69 28.20 36.52
CA ASP A 484 8.13 28.12 36.28
C ASP A 484 8.54 26.76 35.68
N ARG A 485 7.61 25.80 35.56
CA ARG A 485 7.83 24.51 34.91
C ARG A 485 8.03 24.70 33.40
N PRO A 486 9.14 24.22 32.80
CA PRO A 486 9.33 24.28 31.37
C PRO A 486 8.18 23.54 30.68
N PRO A 487 7.69 24.10 29.57
CA PRO A 487 6.64 23.43 28.84
C PRO A 487 7.12 22.10 28.27
N TRP A 488 6.23 21.11 28.22
CA TRP A 488 6.54 19.75 27.79
C TRP A 488 7.02 19.66 26.33
N TRP A 489 6.66 20.64 25.49
CA TRP A 489 7.09 20.72 24.10
C TRP A 489 8.52 21.24 23.92
N LYS A 490 9.17 21.76 24.98
CA LYS A 490 10.58 22.16 24.94
C LYS A 490 11.48 21.01 25.38
N ARG A 491 12.58 20.84 24.66
CA ARG A 491 13.60 19.84 25.01
C ARG A 491 14.43 20.35 26.18
N ASN A 492 14.53 19.53 27.23
CA ASN A 492 15.31 19.84 28.42
C ASN A 492 16.13 18.61 28.82
N VAL A 493 17.38 18.57 28.35
CA VAL A 493 18.28 17.42 28.52
C VAL A 493 19.59 17.86 29.19
N ARG A 494 20.22 16.93 29.91
CA ARG A 494 21.56 17.12 30.46
C ARG A 494 22.59 17.22 29.34
N LYS A 495 23.73 17.83 29.68
CA LYS A 495 24.89 17.87 28.77
C LYS A 495 25.52 16.49 28.56
N ASP A 496 25.34 15.59 29.53
CA ASP A 496 25.86 14.22 29.48
C ASP A 496 25.20 13.43 28.34
N VAL A 497 26.02 12.64 27.63
CA VAL A 497 25.57 11.79 26.52
C VAL A 497 26.17 10.41 26.71
N MET A 498 25.33 9.39 26.59
CA MET A 498 25.79 8.01 26.53
C MET A 498 25.83 7.57 25.06
N PHE A 499 27.02 7.23 24.58
CA PHE A 499 27.21 6.65 23.26
C PHE A 499 27.19 5.14 23.35
N ILE A 500 26.33 4.49 22.57
CA ILE A 500 26.27 3.04 22.43
C ILE A 500 26.65 2.71 21.00
N HIS A 501 27.79 2.04 20.83
CA HIS A 501 28.28 1.60 19.54
C HIS A 501 27.96 0.12 19.36
N LEU A 502 27.16 -0.20 18.35
CA LEU A 502 26.77 -1.55 18.02
C LEU A 502 27.32 -1.90 16.63
N SER A 503 28.17 -2.92 16.56
CA SER A 503 28.65 -3.50 15.29
C SER A 503 27.79 -4.70 14.91
N ASP A 504 27.48 -4.83 13.62
CA ASP A 504 26.60 -5.89 13.08
C ASP A 504 25.29 -6.03 13.89
N ALA A 505 24.68 -4.89 14.21
CA ALA A 505 23.48 -4.80 15.02
C ALA A 505 22.31 -5.51 14.33
N VAL A 506 21.64 -6.40 15.06
CA VAL A 506 20.40 -7.05 14.61
C VAL A 506 19.37 -6.98 15.72
N PHE A 507 18.23 -6.37 15.42
CA PHE A 507 17.03 -6.38 16.24
C PHE A 507 15.97 -7.25 15.57
N GLY A 508 15.29 -8.08 16.35
CA GLY A 508 14.22 -8.95 15.86
C GLY A 508 13.08 -9.00 16.86
N THR A 509 11.85 -8.88 16.38
CA THR A 509 10.64 -9.08 17.19
C THR A 509 9.58 -9.81 16.38
N CYS A 510 8.69 -10.52 17.07
CA CYS A 510 7.57 -11.26 16.49
C CYS A 510 6.30 -10.82 17.20
N LEU A 511 5.32 -10.34 16.43
CA LEU A 511 4.02 -9.92 16.92
C LEU A 511 3.00 -11.00 16.56
N ASN A 512 2.41 -11.62 17.58
CA ASN A 512 1.36 -12.60 17.42
C ASN A 512 0.03 -12.00 17.87
N SER A 513 -0.92 -11.86 16.95
CA SER A 513 -2.30 -11.56 17.31
C SER A 513 -2.98 -12.88 17.70
N THR A 514 -2.98 -13.20 18.99
CA THR A 514 -3.79 -14.29 19.55
C THR A 514 -5.05 -13.68 20.14
N ALA A 515 -6.22 -14.17 19.74
CA ALA A 515 -7.47 -13.83 20.42
C ALA A 515 -7.33 -14.17 21.91
N ALA A 516 -7.60 -13.19 22.79
CA ALA A 516 -7.80 -13.49 24.19
C ALA A 516 -8.97 -14.47 24.29
N SER A 517 -8.68 -15.72 24.60
CA SER A 517 -9.72 -16.68 24.98
C SER A 517 -10.31 -16.19 26.29
N SER A 518 -11.45 -15.49 26.23
CA SER A 518 -12.32 -15.31 27.38
C SER A 518 -12.82 -16.70 27.80
N ASN A 519 -12.28 -17.22 28.90
CA ASN A 519 -12.89 -18.32 29.65
C ASN A 519 -14.04 -17.79 30.50
#